data_AF-A0A1V4TT74-F1
#
_entry.id   AF-A0A1V4TT74-F1
#
_cell.length_a   1.000
_cell.length_b   1.000
_cell.length_c   1.000
_cell.angle_alpha   90.00
_cell.angle_beta   90.00
_cell.angle_gamma   90.00
#
_symmetry.space_group_name_H-M   'P 1'
#
loop_
_entity.id
_entity.type
_entity.pdbx_description
1 polymer ?
#
loop_
_entity_poly.entity_id
_entity_poly.type
_entity_poly.pdbx_seq_one_letter_code
_entity_poly.pdbx_strand_id
1 'polypeptide(L)'
;MIFPDRTYISIIAVSSLLLVLAGPASGTPVPVVFQGTVTDLNETAHTITLEAACEEHFCRYKLTGQFTGLVPDDAIFSALREGDVVEAVFRDWVLSRTEMSVEFMNPSEGTRDIHQWYAIQRLAYADDGRTPVGTEIFGDPGYLETPLDADYGISYQLSGSIPQVYSYNTFPADTVANVSITRKNGFHESKNFITGEMYRFHDNGDNSTLEVRFVGGYNEGFAPPKACPCANFHIRVVSGDTKVPVTMPVKTDRGVPLKAPISPLPGIAALAVIVISGTGRGRRVQGDCRQEKNS
;
A
#
# COMPACT_ATOMS: atom_id res chain seq x y z
N MET A 1 -5.29 68.88 2.03
CA MET A 1 -5.10 67.75 2.97
C MET A 1 -6.25 66.79 2.76
N ILE A 2 -5.99 65.68 2.08
CA ILE A 2 -6.97 64.63 1.81
C ILE A 2 -6.71 63.56 2.87
N PHE A 3 -7.65 63.39 3.81
CA PHE A 3 -7.60 62.31 4.78
C PHE A 3 -8.05 61.02 4.07
N PRO A 4 -7.23 59.96 4.00
CA PRO A 4 -7.69 58.69 3.48
C PRO A 4 -8.72 58.09 4.46
N ASP A 5 -9.86 57.69 3.90
CA ASP A 5 -10.98 57.03 4.56
C ASP A 5 -10.51 55.84 5.42
N ARG A 6 -10.75 55.92 6.73
CA ARG A 6 -10.44 54.86 7.71
C ARG A 6 -11.19 53.55 7.48
N THR A 7 -12.18 53.54 6.60
CA THR A 7 -13.07 52.39 6.33
C THR A 7 -12.39 51.31 5.49
N TYR A 8 -11.40 51.65 4.66
CA TYR A 8 -10.74 50.69 3.76
C TYR A 8 -9.72 49.77 4.46
N ILE A 9 -9.14 50.22 5.59
CA ILE A 9 -8.11 49.45 6.31
C ILE A 9 -8.72 48.24 7.03
N SER A 10 -9.99 48.32 7.46
CA SER A 10 -10.67 47.23 8.17
C SER A 10 -11.07 46.05 7.28
N ILE A 11 -11.37 46.26 6.00
CA ILE A 11 -11.83 45.19 5.10
C ILE A 11 -10.67 44.26 4.68
N ILE A 12 -9.47 44.80 4.51
CA ILE A 12 -8.27 44.03 4.12
C ILE A 12 -7.76 43.17 5.28
N ALA A 13 -7.85 43.67 6.52
CA ALA A 13 -7.45 42.94 7.72
C ALA A 13 -8.37 41.73 8.01
N VAL A 14 -9.68 41.88 7.81
CA VAL A 14 -10.64 40.78 8.01
C VAL A 14 -10.54 39.73 6.90
N SER A 15 -10.31 40.15 5.65
CA SER A 15 -10.10 39.22 4.52
C SER A 15 -8.81 38.40 4.66
N SER A 16 -7.74 39.02 5.15
CA SER A 16 -6.47 38.32 5.43
C SER A 16 -6.59 37.33 6.59
N LEU A 17 -7.39 37.66 7.62
CA LEU A 17 -7.61 36.76 8.77
C LEU A 17 -8.46 35.54 8.39
N LEU A 18 -9.44 35.68 7.49
CA LEU A 18 -10.23 34.54 6.99
C LEU A 18 -9.41 33.58 6.10
N LEU A 19 -8.45 34.10 5.31
CA LEU A 19 -7.57 33.27 4.47
C LEU A 19 -6.55 32.45 5.27
N VAL A 20 -6.19 32.88 6.48
CA VAL A 20 -5.31 32.10 7.39
C VAL A 20 -6.09 31.02 8.16
N LEU A 21 -7.40 31.20 8.35
CA LEU A 21 -8.29 30.20 8.96
C LEU A 21 -8.81 29.16 7.96
N ALA A 22 -8.77 29.46 6.66
CA ALA A 22 -8.87 28.46 5.59
C ALA A 22 -7.53 27.75 5.40
N GLY A 23 -7.01 27.14 6.47
CA GLY A 23 -5.92 26.19 6.34
C GLY A 23 -6.31 25.09 5.34
N PRO A 24 -5.37 24.54 4.56
CA PRO A 24 -5.67 23.41 3.70
C PRO A 24 -6.35 22.36 4.58
N ALA A 25 -7.55 21.92 4.18
CA ALA A 25 -8.20 20.77 4.79
C ALA A 25 -7.21 19.61 4.67
N SER A 26 -6.46 19.36 5.74
CA SER A 26 -5.40 18.39 5.77
C SER A 26 -6.06 17.03 5.61
N GLY A 27 -5.95 16.43 4.42
CA GLY A 27 -6.34 15.04 4.23
C GLY A 27 -5.64 14.22 5.31
N THR A 28 -6.40 13.40 6.03
CA THR A 28 -5.79 12.45 6.96
C THR A 28 -5.53 11.19 6.17
N PRO A 29 -4.28 10.70 6.13
CA PRO A 29 -4.03 9.42 5.49
C PRO A 29 -4.78 8.33 6.23
N VAL A 30 -5.44 7.44 5.49
CA VAL A 30 -6.12 6.29 6.06
C VAL A 30 -5.61 5.01 5.41
N PRO A 31 -5.42 3.94 6.19
CA PRO A 31 -5.18 2.63 5.62
C PRO A 31 -6.45 2.12 4.94
N VAL A 32 -6.33 1.78 3.66
CA VAL A 32 -7.37 1.14 2.86
C VAL A 32 -7.08 -0.36 2.86
N VAL A 33 -7.98 -1.12 3.48
CA VAL A 33 -7.91 -2.59 3.57
C VAL A 33 -9.00 -3.18 2.68
N PHE A 34 -8.63 -4.12 1.81
CA PHE A 34 -9.57 -4.82 0.95
C PHE A 34 -9.10 -6.22 0.59
N GLN A 35 -10.06 -7.07 0.19
CA GLN A 35 -9.78 -8.37 -0.40
C GLN A 35 -9.96 -8.32 -1.92
N GLY A 36 -9.04 -8.94 -2.64
CA GLY A 36 -8.99 -8.90 -4.10
C GLY A 36 -8.22 -10.06 -4.69
N THR A 37 -8.07 -10.04 -6.00
CA THR A 37 -7.40 -11.11 -6.76
C THR A 37 -6.14 -10.58 -7.42
N VAL A 38 -5.07 -11.37 -7.41
CA VAL A 38 -3.83 -11.07 -8.14
C VAL A 38 -4.10 -11.16 -9.64
N THR A 39 -3.82 -10.09 -10.36
CA THR A 39 -4.03 -10.00 -11.82
C THR A 39 -2.74 -9.86 -12.62
N ASP A 40 -1.67 -9.37 -12.00
CA ASP A 40 -0.34 -9.27 -12.62
C ASP A 40 0.75 -9.25 -11.54
N LEU A 41 1.89 -9.86 -11.86
CA LEU A 41 3.10 -9.94 -11.03
C LEU A 41 4.31 -9.55 -11.89
N ASN A 42 4.90 -8.39 -11.61
CA ASN A 42 6.04 -7.89 -12.37
C ASN A 42 7.30 -7.88 -11.51
N GLU A 43 8.05 -8.98 -11.56
CA GLU A 43 9.32 -9.15 -10.83
C GLU A 43 10.37 -8.08 -11.20
N THR A 44 10.38 -7.61 -12.45
CA THR A 44 11.38 -6.61 -12.89
C THR A 44 11.08 -5.22 -12.32
N ALA A 45 9.79 -4.86 -12.23
CA ALA A 45 9.35 -3.60 -11.65
C ALA A 45 9.17 -3.68 -10.13
N HIS A 46 9.24 -4.87 -9.53
CA HIS A 46 8.89 -5.16 -8.14
C HIS A 46 7.46 -4.72 -7.81
N THR A 47 6.52 -4.90 -8.74
CA THR A 47 5.11 -4.50 -8.57
C THR A 47 4.14 -5.68 -8.66
N ILE A 48 3.00 -5.52 -7.99
CA ILE A 48 1.86 -6.43 -8.08
C ILE A 48 0.59 -5.61 -8.36
N THR A 49 -0.26 -6.16 -9.23
CA THR A 49 -1.57 -5.58 -9.57
C THR A 49 -2.70 -6.44 -9.03
N LEU A 50 -3.61 -5.83 -8.27
CA LEU A 50 -4.75 -6.47 -7.63
C LEU A 50 -6.06 -5.91 -8.16
N GLU A 51 -7.03 -6.76 -8.52
CA GLU A 51 -8.42 -6.38 -8.78
C GLU A 51 -9.22 -6.47 -7.48
N ALA A 52 -9.84 -5.36 -7.06
CA ALA A 52 -10.66 -5.35 -5.86
C ALA A 52 -11.95 -6.14 -6.08
N ALA A 53 -12.28 -7.05 -5.15
CA ALA A 53 -13.43 -7.94 -5.23
C ALA A 53 -14.47 -7.63 -4.14
N CYS A 54 -14.77 -6.35 -3.90
CA CYS A 54 -15.59 -5.90 -2.78
C CYS A 54 -17.07 -6.29 -2.83
N GLU A 55 -17.54 -6.83 -3.96
CA GLU A 55 -18.88 -7.44 -4.07
C GLU A 55 -18.91 -8.87 -3.53
N GLU A 56 -17.78 -9.57 -3.59
CA GLU A 56 -17.64 -10.98 -3.21
C GLU A 56 -16.98 -11.13 -1.83
N HIS A 57 -16.20 -10.12 -1.43
CA HIS A 57 -15.33 -10.16 -0.27
C HIS A 57 -15.41 -8.89 0.60
N PHE A 58 -14.84 -8.97 1.80
CA PHE A 58 -14.84 -7.85 2.74
C PHE A 58 -13.94 -6.70 2.24
N CYS A 59 -14.50 -5.48 2.25
CA CYS A 59 -13.77 -4.23 2.05
C CYS A 59 -14.29 -3.17 3.01
N ARG A 60 -13.37 -2.41 3.63
CA ARG A 60 -13.76 -1.26 4.47
C ARG A 60 -14.35 -0.10 3.65
N TYR A 61 -13.96 -0.02 2.39
CA TYR A 61 -14.38 1.01 1.44
C TYR A 61 -14.92 0.35 0.17
N LYS A 62 -15.85 1.00 -0.53
CA LYS A 62 -16.25 0.55 -1.86
C LYS A 62 -15.13 0.86 -2.85
N LEU A 63 -14.37 -0.16 -3.20
CA LEU A 63 -13.32 -0.11 -4.22
C LEU A 63 -13.78 -0.87 -5.45
N THR A 64 -13.42 -0.37 -6.62
CA THR A 64 -13.57 -1.12 -7.88
C THR A 64 -12.30 -0.96 -8.72
N GLY A 65 -12.12 -1.85 -9.70
CA GLY A 65 -11.00 -1.78 -10.63
C GLY A 65 -9.69 -2.34 -10.08
N GLN A 66 -8.61 -2.03 -10.80
CA GLN A 66 -7.28 -2.56 -10.53
C GLN A 66 -6.40 -1.53 -9.84
N PHE A 67 -5.57 -2.00 -8.91
CA PHE A 67 -4.60 -1.20 -8.17
C PHE A 67 -3.23 -1.84 -8.34
N THR A 68 -2.22 -1.06 -8.70
CA THR A 68 -0.84 -1.52 -8.86
C THR A 68 0.10 -0.74 -7.95
N GLY A 69 1.14 -1.39 -7.46
CA GLY A 69 2.12 -0.75 -6.59
C GLY A 69 3.29 -1.66 -6.27
N LEU A 70 4.34 -1.07 -5.70
CA LEU A 70 5.52 -1.78 -5.23
C LEU A 70 5.17 -2.78 -4.13
N VAL A 71 5.75 -3.97 -4.21
CA VAL A 71 5.55 -5.04 -3.22
C VAL A 71 6.32 -4.75 -1.92
N PRO A 72 5.83 -5.24 -0.77
CA PRO A 72 6.54 -5.08 0.49
C PRO A 72 7.77 -5.99 0.60
N ASP A 73 7.74 -7.17 -0.01
CA ASP A 73 8.84 -8.13 -0.01
C ASP A 73 8.84 -8.91 -1.33
N ASP A 74 10.00 -9.10 -1.95
CA ASP A 74 10.17 -9.84 -3.20
C ASP A 74 9.84 -11.33 -3.07
N ALA A 75 9.79 -11.88 -1.86
CA ALA A 75 9.32 -13.24 -1.60
C ALA A 75 7.91 -13.49 -2.17
N ILE A 76 7.12 -12.43 -2.35
CA ILE A 76 5.79 -12.48 -2.94
C ILE A 76 5.78 -13.13 -4.34
N PHE A 77 6.82 -12.92 -5.15
CA PHE A 77 6.89 -13.44 -6.51
C PHE A 77 7.11 -14.96 -6.53
N SER A 78 7.78 -15.49 -5.50
CA SER A 78 7.92 -16.93 -5.33
C SER A 78 6.65 -17.59 -4.79
N ALA A 79 5.83 -16.84 -4.04
CA ALA A 79 4.71 -17.35 -3.25
C ALA A 79 3.35 -17.22 -3.94
N LEU A 80 3.07 -16.07 -4.56
CA LEU A 80 1.79 -15.75 -5.18
C LEU A 80 1.77 -16.05 -6.67
N ARG A 81 0.57 -16.30 -7.21
CA ARG A 81 0.30 -16.49 -8.64
C ARG A 81 -0.91 -15.65 -9.05
N GLU A 82 -1.03 -15.35 -10.34
CA GLU A 82 -2.27 -14.80 -10.89
C GLU A 82 -3.47 -15.69 -10.51
N GLY A 83 -4.57 -15.05 -10.13
CA GLY A 83 -5.77 -15.71 -9.63
C GLY A 83 -5.79 -15.97 -8.13
N ASP A 84 -4.66 -15.87 -7.41
CA ASP A 84 -4.67 -15.98 -5.94
C ASP A 84 -5.51 -14.85 -5.33
N VAL A 85 -6.32 -15.19 -4.31
CA VAL A 85 -7.04 -14.20 -3.51
C VAL A 85 -6.18 -13.75 -2.34
N VAL A 86 -6.17 -12.43 -2.12
CA VAL A 86 -5.36 -11.78 -1.09
C VAL A 86 -6.18 -10.76 -0.31
N GLU A 87 -5.80 -10.51 0.93
CA GLU A 87 -6.11 -9.27 1.64
C GLU A 87 -4.91 -8.33 1.48
N ALA A 88 -5.16 -7.07 1.14
CA ALA A 88 -4.10 -6.11 0.87
C ALA A 88 -4.41 -4.76 1.51
N VAL A 89 -3.33 -4.05 1.85
CA VAL A 89 -3.39 -2.74 2.48
C VAL A 89 -2.51 -1.76 1.75
N PHE A 90 -3.05 -0.57 1.48
CA PHE A 90 -2.30 0.58 1.03
C PHE A 90 -2.77 1.85 1.75
N ARG A 91 -2.04 2.95 1.55
CA ARG A 91 -2.42 4.26 2.09
C ARG A 91 -3.13 5.08 1.02
N ASP A 92 -4.26 5.66 1.40
CA ASP A 92 -4.91 6.68 0.60
C ASP A 92 -5.19 7.93 1.43
N TRP A 93 -5.38 9.06 0.73
CA TRP A 93 -5.76 10.33 1.34
C TRP A 93 -7.26 10.52 1.15
N VAL A 94 -8.04 10.24 2.18
CA VAL A 94 -9.45 10.63 2.18
C VAL A 94 -9.51 12.10 2.58
N LEU A 95 -9.94 12.95 1.64
CA LEU A 95 -10.19 14.36 1.91
C LEU A 95 -11.36 14.46 2.89
N SER A 96 -11.05 14.66 4.16
CA SER A 96 -12.06 14.82 5.19
C SER A 96 -12.88 16.09 4.90
N ARG A 97 -14.17 15.96 4.54
CA ARG A 97 -15.31 16.53 5.32
C ARG A 97 -16.64 16.73 4.59
N THR A 98 -16.80 16.51 3.30
CA THR A 98 -18.13 16.73 2.68
C THR A 98 -18.95 15.48 2.47
N GLU A 99 -18.37 14.29 2.33
CA GLU A 99 -19.14 13.12 1.95
C GLU A 99 -18.60 11.83 2.61
N MET A 100 -19.05 11.55 3.85
CA MET A 100 -19.12 10.16 4.34
C MET A 100 -20.18 9.33 3.57
N SER A 101 -20.68 9.82 2.44
CA SER A 101 -21.43 9.07 1.45
C SER A 101 -20.48 8.25 0.59
N VAL A 102 -19.79 7.26 1.19
CA VAL A 102 -19.25 6.08 0.48
C VAL A 102 -18.68 6.41 -0.92
N GLU A 103 -17.88 7.47 -1.03
CA GLU A 103 -17.39 7.90 -2.33
C GLU A 103 -16.49 6.78 -2.84
N PHE A 104 -16.91 6.19 -3.96
CA PHE A 104 -16.18 5.12 -4.60
C PHE A 104 -14.75 5.59 -4.86
N MET A 105 -13.75 4.90 -4.32
CA MET A 105 -12.40 5.02 -4.86
C MET A 105 -12.39 4.26 -6.18
N ASN A 106 -12.95 4.88 -7.21
CA ASN A 106 -12.92 4.34 -8.56
C ASN A 106 -11.66 4.88 -9.25
N PRO A 107 -10.81 4.02 -9.82
CA PRO A 107 -9.98 4.45 -10.93
C PRO A 107 -10.93 4.97 -11.99
N SER A 108 -10.84 6.26 -12.31
CA SER A 108 -11.75 6.88 -13.29
C SER A 108 -11.62 6.25 -14.67
N GLU A 109 -10.50 5.55 -14.95
CA GLU A 109 -10.25 4.69 -16.11
C GLU A 109 -8.93 3.91 -15.86
N GLY A 110 -8.93 2.58 -15.99
CA GLY A 110 -7.72 1.75 -15.95
C GLY A 110 -7.20 1.34 -14.57
N THR A 111 -5.90 1.04 -14.48
CA THR A 111 -5.20 0.61 -13.27
C THR A 111 -4.71 1.83 -12.47
N ARG A 112 -5.08 1.94 -11.19
CA ARG A 112 -4.61 3.00 -10.30
C ARG A 112 -3.23 2.65 -9.72
N ASP A 113 -2.27 3.54 -9.89
CA ASP A 113 -0.99 3.45 -9.18
C ASP A 113 -1.15 3.96 -7.74
N ILE A 114 -1.03 3.04 -6.78
CA ILE A 114 -1.07 3.32 -5.35
C ILE A 114 0.35 3.56 -4.77
N HIS A 115 1.36 3.56 -5.65
CA HIS A 115 2.79 3.59 -5.38
C HIS A 115 3.30 2.33 -4.68
N GLN A 116 2.63 1.88 -3.61
CA GLN A 116 3.19 0.88 -2.73
C GLN A 116 2.15 0.20 -1.84
N TRP A 117 2.31 -1.11 -1.69
CA TRP A 117 1.59 -1.93 -0.73
C TRP A 117 2.26 -1.88 0.64
N TYR A 118 1.47 -1.91 1.70
CA TYR A 118 1.93 -1.92 3.10
C TYR A 118 1.92 -3.31 3.70
N ALA A 119 0.91 -4.09 3.35
CA ALA A 119 0.80 -5.48 3.68
C ALA A 119 -0.01 -6.20 2.61
N ILE A 120 0.36 -7.45 2.31
CA ILE A 120 -0.39 -8.37 1.47
C ILE A 120 -0.42 -9.72 2.18
N GLN A 121 -1.59 -10.31 2.29
CA GLN A 121 -1.81 -11.62 2.91
C GLN A 121 -2.47 -12.56 1.92
N ARG A 122 -1.86 -13.71 1.68
CA ARG A 122 -2.47 -14.78 0.87
C ARG A 122 -3.60 -15.43 1.66
N LEU A 123 -4.76 -15.57 1.02
CA LEU A 123 -5.94 -16.16 1.63
C LEU A 123 -6.18 -17.62 1.19
N ALA A 124 -6.67 -18.41 2.13
CA ALA A 124 -7.24 -19.74 1.94
C ALA A 124 -8.61 -19.81 2.66
N TYR A 125 -9.37 -20.88 2.44
CA TYR A 125 -10.54 -21.17 3.26
C TYR A 125 -10.18 -22.12 4.40
N ALA A 126 -10.76 -21.86 5.58
CA ALA A 126 -10.79 -22.82 6.67
C ALA A 126 -11.58 -24.09 6.29
N ASP A 127 -11.61 -25.09 7.17
CA ASP A 127 -12.30 -26.38 6.92
C ASP A 127 -13.81 -26.25 6.71
N ASP A 128 -14.39 -25.13 7.12
CA ASP A 128 -15.80 -24.81 6.85
C ASP A 128 -16.06 -24.39 5.39
N GLY A 129 -14.99 -24.18 4.60
CA GLY A 129 -15.05 -23.74 3.21
C GLY A 129 -15.58 -22.33 3.01
N ARG A 130 -15.67 -21.51 4.06
CA ARG A 130 -16.32 -20.18 4.02
C ARG A 130 -15.53 -19.11 4.73
N THR A 131 -14.85 -19.43 5.81
CA THR A 131 -14.10 -18.46 6.59
C THR A 131 -12.73 -18.25 5.95
N PRO A 132 -12.40 -17.03 5.47
CA PRO A 132 -11.08 -16.75 4.95
C PRO A 132 -10.07 -16.77 6.11
N VAL A 133 -8.92 -17.40 5.86
CA VAL A 133 -7.77 -17.41 6.75
C VAL A 133 -6.52 -17.08 5.95
N GLY A 134 -5.59 -16.36 6.57
CA GLY A 134 -4.33 -16.06 5.91
C GLY A 134 -3.30 -17.17 6.09
N THR A 135 -2.62 -17.55 5.03
CA THR A 135 -1.56 -18.56 5.08
C THR A 135 -0.16 -17.96 5.08
N GLU A 136 -0.04 -16.75 4.54
CA GLU A 136 1.24 -16.05 4.36
C GLU A 136 1.03 -14.54 4.34
N ILE A 137 1.92 -13.78 4.99
CA ILE A 137 1.89 -12.31 5.08
C ILE A 137 3.22 -11.77 4.58
N PHE A 138 3.14 -10.70 3.79
CA PHE A 138 4.25 -9.85 3.37
C PHE A 138 3.95 -8.42 3.82
N GLY A 139 4.87 -7.76 4.52
CA GLY A 139 4.67 -6.41 5.04
C GLY A 139 4.22 -6.36 6.51
N ASP A 140 3.41 -5.35 6.87
CA ASP A 140 3.05 -5.08 8.27
C ASP A 140 1.79 -5.85 8.72
N PRO A 141 1.89 -6.87 9.60
CA PRO A 141 0.72 -7.64 10.04
C PRO A 141 -0.26 -6.82 10.89
N GLY A 142 0.13 -5.66 11.44
CA GLY A 142 -0.74 -4.82 12.27
C GLY A 142 -1.83 -4.06 11.48
N TYR A 143 -1.82 -4.16 10.16
CA TYR A 143 -2.81 -3.55 9.27
C TYR A 143 -3.82 -4.55 8.69
N LEU A 144 -3.51 -5.83 8.75
CA LEU A 144 -4.36 -6.90 8.26
C LEU A 144 -5.45 -7.23 9.28
N GLU A 145 -6.62 -7.63 8.79
CA GLU A 145 -7.79 -7.97 9.59
C GLU A 145 -8.06 -9.47 9.58
N THR A 146 -7.69 -10.15 8.50
CA THR A 146 -7.90 -11.59 8.39
C THR A 146 -6.89 -12.34 9.28
N PRO A 147 -7.35 -13.19 10.22
CA PRO A 147 -6.45 -13.94 11.08
C PRO A 147 -5.62 -14.93 10.27
N LEU A 148 -4.42 -15.25 10.76
CA LEU A 148 -3.64 -16.35 10.20
C LEU A 148 -4.32 -17.68 10.48
N ASP A 149 -4.06 -18.65 9.60
CA ASP A 149 -4.46 -20.04 9.76
C ASP A 149 -3.96 -20.60 11.09
N ALA A 150 -4.62 -21.67 11.55
CA ALA A 150 -4.38 -22.27 12.86
C ALA A 150 -4.60 -21.29 14.04
N ASP A 151 -5.35 -20.20 13.85
CA ASP A 151 -5.63 -19.17 14.86
C ASP A 151 -4.37 -18.49 15.44
N TYR A 152 -3.31 -18.35 14.64
CA TYR A 152 -2.13 -17.59 15.06
C TYR A 152 -2.47 -16.08 15.15
N GLY A 153 -2.26 -15.51 16.32
CA GLY A 153 -2.26 -14.06 16.56
C GLY A 153 -0.83 -13.55 16.67
N ILE A 154 -0.51 -12.47 15.96
CA ILE A 154 0.82 -11.85 15.95
C ILE A 154 0.72 -10.44 16.48
N SER A 155 1.60 -10.11 17.42
CA SER A 155 1.81 -8.75 17.89
C SER A 155 3.30 -8.47 17.95
N TYR A 156 3.69 -7.21 17.84
CA TYR A 156 5.09 -6.84 17.90
C TYR A 156 5.30 -5.46 18.50
N GLN A 157 6.49 -5.25 19.04
CA GLN A 157 6.98 -3.94 19.44
C GLN A 157 8.35 -3.70 18.81
N LEU A 158 8.52 -2.52 18.21
CA LEU A 158 9.80 -2.13 17.61
C LEU A 158 10.63 -1.31 18.59
N SER A 159 11.93 -1.46 18.48
CA SER A 159 12.92 -0.63 19.16
C SER A 159 14.08 -0.34 18.20
N GLY A 160 14.77 0.78 18.39
CA GLY A 160 15.82 1.24 17.50
C GLY A 160 15.73 2.74 17.22
N SER A 161 16.59 3.19 16.30
CA SER A 161 16.66 4.58 15.88
C SER A 161 15.42 5.02 15.11
N ILE A 162 14.91 6.22 15.39
CA ILE A 162 13.87 6.86 14.59
C ILE A 162 14.56 7.48 13.36
N PRO A 163 14.24 7.06 12.13
CA PRO A 163 14.86 7.63 10.94
C PRO A 163 14.43 9.10 10.78
N GLN A 164 15.30 9.94 10.21
CA GLN A 164 14.92 11.30 9.83
C GLN A 164 14.07 11.34 8.55
N VAL A 165 14.20 10.33 7.70
CA VAL A 165 13.46 10.19 6.44
C VAL A 165 12.99 8.74 6.32
N TYR A 166 11.68 8.55 6.14
CA TYR A 166 11.10 7.25 5.87
C TYR A 166 11.37 6.86 4.42
N SER A 167 12.02 5.72 4.21
CA SER A 167 12.22 5.14 2.89
C SER A 167 11.84 3.68 2.96
N TYR A 168 10.62 3.39 2.51
CA TYR A 168 10.15 2.01 2.47
C TYR A 168 11.16 1.13 1.71
N ASN A 169 11.47 -0.04 2.27
CA ASN A 169 12.54 -0.98 1.87
C ASN A 169 13.98 -0.61 2.30
N THR A 170 14.19 0.54 2.95
CA THR A 170 15.49 0.89 3.57
C THR A 170 15.31 1.04 5.07
N PHE A 171 15.49 -0.08 5.79
CA PHE A 171 15.32 -0.12 7.24
C PHE A 171 16.67 0.08 7.97
N PRO A 172 16.68 0.75 9.13
CA PRO A 172 17.86 0.84 9.97
C PRO A 172 18.25 -0.57 10.43
N ALA A 173 19.53 -0.91 10.28
CA ALA A 173 20.06 -2.23 10.63
C ALA A 173 20.00 -2.50 12.15
N ASP A 174 19.90 -1.46 12.97
CA ASP A 174 19.79 -1.51 14.43
C ASP A 174 18.36 -1.69 14.94
N THR A 175 17.37 -1.80 14.04
CA THR A 175 15.98 -2.04 14.45
C THR A 175 15.82 -3.46 14.97
N VAL A 176 15.18 -3.59 16.13
CA VAL A 176 14.83 -4.86 16.76
C VAL A 176 13.32 -4.94 16.92
N ALA A 177 12.73 -6.04 16.48
CA ALA A 177 11.32 -6.37 16.70
C ALA A 177 11.19 -7.43 17.79
N ASN A 178 10.50 -7.10 18.89
CA ASN A 178 10.03 -8.10 19.84
C ASN A 178 8.66 -8.60 19.37
N VAL A 179 8.62 -9.81 18.82
CA VAL A 179 7.41 -10.43 18.26
C VAL A 179 6.86 -11.41 19.28
N SER A 180 5.57 -11.29 19.58
CA SER A 180 4.80 -12.25 20.36
C SER A 180 3.76 -12.95 19.50
N ILE A 181 3.80 -14.28 19.54
CA ILE A 181 2.91 -15.19 18.85
C ILE A 181 1.97 -15.79 19.89
N THR A 182 0.67 -15.76 19.61
CA THR A 182 -0.37 -16.31 20.48
C THR A 182 -1.33 -17.20 19.71
N ARG A 183 -2.02 -18.10 20.40
CA ARG A 183 -3.14 -18.87 19.85
C ARG A 183 -4.26 -19.01 20.86
N LYS A 184 -5.47 -19.33 20.36
CA LYS A 184 -6.66 -19.57 21.19
C LYS A 184 -6.50 -20.75 22.17
N ASN A 185 -5.66 -21.73 21.85
CA ASN A 185 -5.36 -22.89 22.71
C ASN A 185 -4.44 -22.55 23.90
N GLY A 186 -3.98 -21.30 24.01
CA GLY A 186 -3.08 -20.85 25.08
C GLY A 186 -1.59 -20.90 24.73
N PHE A 187 -1.20 -21.31 23.52
CA PHE A 187 0.18 -21.16 23.04
C PHE A 187 0.55 -19.67 23.05
N HIS A 188 1.68 -19.36 23.68
CA HIS A 188 2.26 -18.02 23.72
C HIS A 188 3.79 -18.14 23.72
N GLU A 189 4.42 -17.60 22.70
CA GLU A 189 5.88 -17.52 22.60
C GLU A 189 6.29 -16.12 22.15
N SER A 190 7.46 -15.66 22.57
CA SER A 190 7.97 -14.35 22.16
C SER A 190 9.46 -14.43 21.84
N LYS A 191 9.87 -13.71 20.80
CA LYS A 191 11.26 -13.67 20.36
C LYS A 191 11.63 -12.27 19.85
N ASN A 192 12.85 -11.85 20.15
CA ASN A 192 13.46 -10.68 19.56
C ASN A 192 14.10 -11.04 18.21
N PHE A 193 13.83 -10.22 17.20
CA PHE A 193 14.38 -10.33 15.86
C PHE A 193 15.22 -9.10 15.55
N ILE A 194 16.43 -9.32 15.06
CA ILE A 194 17.17 -8.26 14.35
C ILE A 194 16.73 -8.21 12.87
N THR A 195 16.94 -7.08 12.20
CA THR A 195 16.66 -6.92 10.76
C THR A 195 17.28 -8.06 9.94
N GLY A 196 16.47 -8.74 9.15
CA GLY A 196 16.81 -9.89 8.32
C GLY A 196 16.73 -11.26 9.00
N GLU A 197 16.57 -11.31 10.33
CA GLU A 197 16.50 -12.57 11.09
C GLU A 197 15.21 -13.35 10.79
N MET A 198 15.33 -14.67 10.75
CA MET A 198 14.21 -15.60 10.62
C MET A 198 14.19 -16.60 11.78
N TYR A 199 13.00 -16.99 12.20
CA TYR A 199 12.77 -18.00 13.23
C TYR A 199 11.55 -18.84 12.91
N ARG A 200 11.53 -20.07 13.43
CA ARG A 200 10.41 -20.99 13.33
C ARG A 200 9.87 -21.29 14.72
N PHE A 201 8.62 -20.90 14.94
CA PHE A 201 7.85 -21.26 16.12
C PHE A 201 7.18 -22.60 15.86
N HIS A 202 7.35 -23.55 16.78
CA HIS A 202 6.76 -24.88 16.66
C HIS A 202 5.75 -25.07 17.79
N ASP A 203 4.48 -25.26 17.44
CA ASP A 203 3.45 -25.58 18.42
C ASP A 203 3.31 -27.10 18.52
N ASN A 204 3.72 -27.65 19.68
CA ASN A 204 3.61 -29.08 19.94
C ASN A 204 2.14 -29.55 20.10
N GLY A 205 1.19 -28.63 20.29
CA GLY A 205 -0.22 -28.95 20.51
C GLY A 205 -0.91 -29.55 19.29
N ASP A 206 -0.60 -29.03 18.10
CA ASP A 206 -1.14 -29.50 16.82
C ASP A 206 -0.06 -29.75 15.76
N ASN A 207 1.21 -29.68 16.16
CA ASN A 207 2.38 -29.89 15.30
C ASN A 207 2.47 -28.85 14.16
N SER A 208 1.84 -27.67 14.33
CA SER A 208 1.95 -26.58 13.37
C SER A 208 3.26 -25.82 13.54
N THR A 209 3.75 -25.26 12.44
CA THR A 209 4.98 -24.46 12.43
C THR A 209 4.72 -23.13 11.76
N LEU A 210 5.06 -22.04 12.45
CA LEU A 210 5.01 -20.68 11.93
C LEU A 210 6.43 -20.18 11.69
N GLU A 211 6.75 -19.82 10.46
CA GLU A 211 8.01 -19.14 10.12
C GLU A 211 7.77 -17.64 10.12
N VAL A 212 8.62 -16.90 10.82
CA VAL A 212 8.60 -15.44 10.89
C VAL A 212 9.97 -14.92 10.52
N ARG A 213 10.03 -14.04 9.54
CA ARG A 213 11.21 -13.27 9.16
C ARG A 213 10.92 -11.80 9.35
N PHE A 214 11.77 -11.11 10.12
CA PHE A 214 11.70 -9.67 10.23
C PHE A 214 12.56 -9.05 9.13
N VAL A 215 11.93 -8.39 8.16
CA VAL A 215 12.64 -7.75 7.04
C VAL A 215 13.26 -6.43 7.50
N GLY A 216 12.52 -5.69 8.34
CA GLY A 216 12.97 -4.46 8.98
C GLY A 216 11.80 -3.58 9.39
N GLY A 217 12.08 -2.42 9.96
CA GLY A 217 11.04 -1.48 10.38
C GLY A 217 11.62 -0.18 10.92
N TYR A 218 10.75 0.64 11.49
CA TYR A 218 11.11 1.88 12.16
C TYR A 218 10.43 1.94 13.50
N ASN A 219 11.16 2.38 14.52
CA ASN A 219 10.58 2.70 15.80
C ASN A 219 9.84 4.04 15.67
N GLU A 220 8.59 4.02 15.20
CA GLU A 220 7.72 5.18 15.34
C GLU A 220 7.15 5.19 16.75
N GLY A 221 7.51 6.23 17.52
CA GLY A 221 6.77 6.56 18.73
C GLY A 221 5.31 6.80 18.32
N PHE A 222 4.40 5.95 18.81
CA PHE A 222 2.98 5.89 18.48
C PHE A 222 2.37 7.28 18.24
N ALA A 223 2.35 7.74 16.98
CA ALA A 223 1.70 8.99 16.58
C ALA A 223 0.43 8.62 15.79
N PRO A 224 -0.75 8.60 16.43
CA PRO A 224 -2.00 8.37 15.71
C PRO A 224 -2.28 9.50 14.72
N PRO A 225 -2.96 9.21 13.60
CA PRO A 225 -3.57 7.92 13.26
C PRO A 225 -2.65 7.11 12.32
N LYS A 226 -2.11 5.98 12.80
CA LYS A 226 -1.38 4.98 11.99
C LYS A 226 -0.52 5.62 10.88
N ALA A 227 0.42 6.46 11.28
CA ALA A 227 1.38 7.05 10.35
C ALA A 227 2.29 5.92 9.85
N CYS A 228 2.11 5.52 8.60
CA CYS A 228 2.96 4.56 7.87
C CYS A 228 3.05 3.12 8.46
N PRO A 229 3.33 2.11 7.62
CA PRO A 229 3.69 0.78 8.08
C PRO A 229 5.02 0.89 8.81
N CYS A 230 5.03 0.50 10.08
CA CYS A 230 6.22 0.63 10.91
C CYS A 230 7.12 -0.60 10.78
N ALA A 231 6.58 -1.71 10.28
CA ALA A 231 7.32 -2.95 10.14
C ALA A 231 7.10 -3.61 8.79
N ASN A 232 8.05 -4.45 8.42
CA ASN A 232 7.96 -5.35 7.29
C ASN A 232 8.39 -6.74 7.75
N PHE A 233 7.48 -7.69 7.59
CA PHE A 233 7.68 -9.09 7.92
C PHE A 233 7.34 -9.96 6.71
N HIS A 234 7.99 -11.12 6.68
CA HIS A 234 7.51 -12.26 5.91
C HIS A 234 7.12 -13.35 6.91
N ILE A 235 5.84 -13.68 6.98
CA ILE A 235 5.29 -14.67 7.92
C ILE A 235 4.58 -15.75 7.12
N ARG A 236 4.84 -17.02 7.44
CA ARG A 236 4.25 -18.15 6.72
C ARG A 236 3.91 -19.30 7.68
N VAL A 237 2.72 -19.88 7.51
CA VAL A 237 2.38 -21.16 8.12
C VAL A 237 2.98 -22.29 7.27
N VAL A 238 3.98 -23.00 7.82
CA VAL A 238 4.79 -24.00 7.09
C VAL A 238 4.23 -25.41 7.21
N SER A 239 3.76 -25.79 8.40
CA SER A 239 3.16 -27.09 8.66
C SER A 239 1.87 -26.92 9.47
N GLY A 240 0.90 -27.78 9.18
CA GLY A 240 -0.49 -27.75 9.65
C GLY A 240 -1.38 -28.47 8.62
N ASP A 241 -2.69 -28.56 8.86
CA ASP A 241 -3.64 -29.01 7.84
C ASP A 241 -3.51 -28.10 6.63
N THR A 242 -2.91 -28.61 5.54
CA THR A 242 -2.52 -27.79 4.40
C THR A 242 -3.77 -27.20 3.74
N LYS A 243 -4.05 -25.92 3.97
CA LYS A 243 -5.16 -25.23 3.31
C LYS A 243 -4.78 -24.92 1.88
N VAL A 244 -5.69 -25.23 0.96
CA VAL A 244 -5.52 -24.90 -0.46
C VAL A 244 -5.82 -23.40 -0.62
N PRO A 245 -4.90 -22.62 -1.21
CA PRO A 245 -5.15 -21.21 -1.51
C PRO A 245 -6.44 -21.01 -2.30
N VAL A 246 -7.16 -19.93 -1.98
CA VAL A 246 -8.32 -19.56 -2.80
C VAL A 246 -7.80 -19.02 -4.12
N THR A 247 -8.28 -19.60 -5.22
CA THR A 247 -8.00 -19.12 -6.56
C THR A 247 -9.31 -18.78 -7.26
N MET A 248 -9.34 -17.62 -7.91
CA MET A 248 -10.42 -17.25 -8.82
C MET A 248 -9.98 -17.53 -10.26
N PRO A 249 -10.92 -17.92 -11.15
CA PRO A 249 -10.63 -17.98 -12.56
C PRO A 249 -10.20 -16.59 -13.03
N VAL A 250 -8.96 -16.49 -13.52
CA VAL A 250 -8.48 -15.27 -14.16
C VAL A 250 -9.44 -14.94 -15.29
N LYS A 251 -10.05 -13.75 -15.25
CA LYS A 251 -10.79 -13.22 -16.39
C LYS A 251 -9.78 -13.03 -17.51
N THR A 252 -9.61 -14.07 -18.32
CA THR A 252 -8.94 -13.95 -19.60
C THR A 252 -9.84 -13.03 -20.40
N ASP A 253 -9.44 -11.76 -20.52
CA ASP A 253 -10.08 -10.83 -21.44
C ASP A 253 -10.10 -11.53 -22.80
N ARG A 254 -11.28 -12.07 -23.12
CA ARG A 254 -11.53 -12.78 -24.38
C ARG A 254 -11.37 -11.74 -25.46
N GLY A 255 -10.18 -11.73 -26.05
CA GLY A 255 -9.87 -11.14 -27.34
C GLY A 255 -10.47 -9.76 -27.53
N VAL A 256 -9.71 -8.73 -27.18
CA VAL A 256 -9.68 -7.57 -28.08
C VAL A 256 -9.36 -8.16 -29.46
N PRO A 257 -10.27 -8.13 -30.44
CA PRO A 257 -9.95 -8.61 -31.76
C PRO A 257 -8.72 -7.81 -32.19
N LEU A 258 -7.61 -8.51 -32.48
CA LEU A 258 -6.47 -7.88 -33.12
C LEU A 258 -7.05 -7.08 -34.29
N LYS A 259 -7.07 -5.74 -34.15
CA LYS A 259 -7.22 -4.88 -35.31
C LYS A 259 -6.12 -5.33 -36.25
N ALA A 260 -6.52 -5.95 -37.36
CA ALA A 260 -5.61 -6.40 -38.39
C ALA A 260 -4.59 -5.28 -38.64
N PRO A 261 -3.29 -5.60 -38.77
CA PRO A 261 -2.30 -4.60 -39.11
C PRO A 261 -2.75 -3.92 -40.40
N ILE A 262 -3.09 -2.64 -40.28
CA ILE A 262 -3.39 -1.79 -41.43
C ILE A 262 -2.12 -1.83 -42.26
N SER A 263 -2.19 -2.52 -43.40
CA SER A 263 -1.10 -2.60 -44.35
C SER A 263 -0.72 -1.17 -44.75
N PRO A 264 0.55 -0.74 -44.60
CA PRO A 264 0.95 0.56 -45.09
C PRO A 264 0.88 0.53 -46.62
N LEU A 265 -0.13 1.19 -47.19
CA LEU A 265 -0.13 1.59 -48.59
C LEU A 265 1.04 2.57 -48.80
N PRO A 266 1.94 2.32 -49.76
CA PRO A 266 2.95 3.30 -50.13
C PRO A 266 2.28 4.38 -50.98
N GLY A 267 1.86 5.47 -50.33
CA GLY A 267 1.37 6.69 -50.96
C GLY A 267 2.44 7.77 -50.95
N ILE A 268 3.11 7.93 -52.08
CA ILE A 268 4.09 8.97 -52.39
C ILE A 268 3.39 10.34 -52.52
N ALA A 269 4.12 11.40 -52.14
CA ALA A 269 3.91 12.85 -52.41
C ALA A 269 2.92 13.59 -51.47
N ALA A 270 3.16 14.82 -50.99
CA ALA A 270 4.10 15.86 -51.42
C ALA A 270 4.41 16.83 -50.26
N LEU A 271 5.49 17.60 -50.45
CA LEU A 271 5.93 18.74 -49.64
C LEU A 271 4.82 19.75 -49.30
N ALA A 272 4.86 20.26 -48.07
CA ALA A 272 4.70 21.70 -47.82
C ALA A 272 5.50 22.09 -46.56
N VAL A 273 6.61 22.77 -46.83
CA VAL A 273 7.40 23.52 -45.84
C VAL A 273 6.58 24.73 -45.40
N ILE A 274 6.28 24.84 -44.11
CA ILE A 274 5.98 26.14 -43.49
C ILE A 274 6.89 26.29 -42.27
N VAL A 275 7.92 27.11 -42.47
CA VAL A 275 8.76 27.69 -41.42
C VAL A 275 7.94 28.77 -40.74
N ILE A 276 7.64 28.61 -39.44
CA ILE A 276 7.32 29.75 -38.58
C ILE A 276 8.33 29.73 -37.42
N SER A 277 9.33 30.59 -37.59
CA SER A 277 10.24 31.06 -36.57
C SER A 277 9.48 31.78 -35.46
N GLY A 278 9.56 31.25 -34.23
CA GLY A 278 9.07 31.88 -33.01
C GLY A 278 10.12 31.77 -31.90
N THR A 279 10.91 32.82 -31.76
CA THR A 279 11.99 33.01 -30.78
C THR A 279 11.48 33.31 -29.37
N GLY A 280 12.10 32.68 -28.35
CA GLY A 280 12.05 33.09 -26.93
C GLY A 280 12.43 31.92 -26.02
N ARG A 281 13.70 31.66 -25.65
CA ARG A 281 14.69 32.42 -24.84
C ARG A 281 14.35 32.46 -23.33
N GLY A 282 15.16 31.73 -22.54
CA GLY A 282 15.30 31.84 -21.07
C GLY A 282 14.99 30.51 -20.36
N ARG A 283 15.91 29.60 -20.00
CA ARG A 283 17.22 29.60 -19.29
C ARG A 283 17.11 29.61 -17.74
N ARG A 284 17.77 28.60 -17.15
CA ARG A 284 18.18 28.33 -15.75
C ARG A 284 17.18 27.53 -14.89
N VAL A 285 17.49 26.33 -14.39
CA VAL A 285 18.63 25.78 -13.59
C VAL A 285 18.50 26.07 -12.09
N GLN A 286 18.43 24.97 -11.33
CA GLN A 286 18.73 24.72 -9.90
C GLN A 286 17.92 25.42 -8.80
N GLY A 287 17.46 24.58 -7.87
CA GLY A 287 17.09 24.96 -6.50
C GLY A 287 17.02 23.71 -5.63
N ASP A 288 18.11 23.40 -4.94
CA ASP A 288 18.24 22.38 -3.90
C ASP A 288 17.23 22.59 -2.76
N CYS A 289 16.56 21.53 -2.31
CA CYS A 289 15.90 21.53 -1.00
C CYS A 289 16.89 21.03 0.07
N ARG A 290 17.69 21.96 0.60
CA ARG A 290 18.46 21.81 1.83
C ARG A 290 17.68 22.48 2.95
N GLN A 291 17.12 21.72 3.88
CA GLN A 291 16.68 22.27 5.17
C GLN A 291 17.79 22.07 6.19
N GLU A 292 18.41 23.19 6.56
CA GLU A 292 19.25 23.33 7.74
C GLU A 292 18.38 23.23 9.00
N LYS A 293 18.85 22.41 9.94
CA LYS A 293 18.54 22.53 11.37
C LYS A 293 18.94 23.93 11.84
N ASN A 294 18.13 24.55 12.70
CA ASN A 294 18.63 25.33 13.83
C ASN A 294 17.55 25.56 14.89
N SER A 295 18.03 25.50 16.14
CA SER A 295 17.35 25.68 17.45
C SER A 295 16.69 24.44 18.04
#